data_AF-A0A2A4J332-F1
#
_entry.id   AF-A0A2A4J332-F1
#
_cell.length_a   1.000
_cell.length_b   1.000
_cell.length_c   1.000
_cell.angle_alpha   90.00
_cell.angle_beta   90.00
_cell.angle_gamma   90.00
#
_symmetry.space_group_name_H-M   'P 1'
#
loop_
_entity.id
_entity.type
_entity.pdbx_description
1 polymer ?
#
loop_
_entity_poly.entity_id
_entity_poly.type
_entity_poly.pdbx_seq_one_letter_code
_entity_poly.pdbx_strand_id
1 'polypeptide(L)'
;MDATCGISKFSGEDKTYSSSKWAADIEDNAEIFGWSAQQKLIIARRSLIGTAELWLKSEKAFKSYDELKTALQKEFPDTLNSKEMHEFMASRKKRKDETVYQYMLIMKELGKRAKFPDYIAIQYIIDGISDYESNKAI
;
A
#
# COMPACT_ATOMS: atom_id res chain seq x y z
N MET A 1 -3.60 -13.42 21.16
CA MET A 1 -3.44 -12.48 20.04
C MET A 1 -3.13 -13.32 18.82
N ASP A 2 -3.99 -13.28 17.80
CA ASP A 2 -3.70 -13.96 16.53
C ASP A 2 -2.50 -13.26 15.90
N ALA A 3 -1.38 -13.96 15.73
CA ALA A 3 -0.16 -13.41 15.15
C ALA A 3 -0.34 -12.94 13.70
N THR A 4 -1.50 -13.18 13.08
CA THR A 4 -1.87 -12.67 11.75
C THR A 4 -2.66 -11.36 11.78
N CYS A 5 -3.08 -10.89 12.96
CA CYS A 5 -3.92 -9.71 13.17
C CYS A 5 -3.11 -8.41 12.99
N GLY A 6 -2.77 -8.06 11.76
CA GLY A 6 -2.05 -6.81 11.47
C GLY A 6 -1.47 -6.70 10.06
N ILE A 7 -1.30 -7.82 9.35
CA ILE A 7 -0.82 -7.79 7.97
C ILE A 7 -1.95 -7.39 7.02
N SER A 8 -1.76 -6.25 6.35
CA SER A 8 -2.63 -5.81 5.25
C SER A 8 -2.64 -6.85 4.13
N LYS A 9 -3.83 -7.03 3.53
CA LYS A 9 -3.98 -7.96 2.40
C LYS A 9 -3.45 -7.34 1.12
N PHE A 10 -2.79 -8.13 0.29
CA PHE A 10 -2.24 -7.70 -1.00
C PHE A 10 -3.03 -8.32 -2.15
N SER A 11 -3.68 -7.48 -2.95
CA SER A 11 -4.49 -7.94 -4.10
C SER A 11 -3.73 -7.97 -5.43
N GLY A 12 -2.61 -7.24 -5.53
CA GLY A 12 -1.92 -6.98 -6.81
C GLY A 12 -2.57 -5.88 -7.68
N GLU A 13 -3.73 -5.36 -7.27
CA GLU A 13 -4.50 -4.35 -8.04
C GLU A 13 -4.53 -2.98 -7.34
N ASP A 14 -4.30 -2.95 -6.02
CA ASP A 14 -4.28 -1.72 -5.26
C ASP A 14 -3.00 -0.92 -5.55
N LYS A 15 -3.16 0.14 -6.35
CA LYS A 15 -2.10 1.13 -6.64
C LYS A 15 -1.55 1.80 -5.38
N THR A 16 -2.30 1.76 -4.28
CA THR A 16 -1.94 2.29 -2.98
C THR A 16 -1.48 1.20 -2.00
N TYR A 17 -1.09 0.02 -2.48
CA TYR A 17 -0.37 -0.95 -1.67
C TYR A 17 0.57 -1.77 -2.53
N SER A 18 1.83 -1.33 -2.64
CA SER A 18 2.81 -1.93 -3.54
C SER A 18 3.39 -3.25 -3.03
N SER A 19 3.98 -4.02 -3.93
CA SER A 19 4.64 -5.28 -3.59
C SER A 19 5.80 -5.08 -2.61
N SER A 20 6.58 -4.00 -2.73
CA SER A 20 7.64 -3.70 -1.75
C SER A 20 7.08 -3.30 -0.39
N LYS A 21 5.96 -2.57 -0.34
CA LYS A 21 5.34 -2.22 0.93
C LYS A 21 4.79 -3.46 1.63
N TRP A 22 4.18 -4.36 0.88
CA TRP A 22 3.78 -5.67 1.37
C TRP A 22 4.96 -6.46 1.94
N ALA A 23 6.08 -6.53 1.21
CA ALA A 23 7.28 -7.23 1.67
C ALA A 23 7.86 -6.62 2.95
N ALA A 24 7.93 -5.29 3.03
CA ALA A 24 8.38 -4.57 4.22
C ALA A 24 7.46 -4.85 5.43
N ASP A 25 6.14 -4.83 5.24
CA ASP A 25 5.20 -5.14 6.33
C ASP A 25 5.40 -6.56 6.87
N ILE A 26 5.57 -7.55 5.98
CA ILE A 26 5.86 -8.93 6.39
C ILE A 26 7.20 -9.03 7.13
N GLU A 27 8.23 -8.32 6.66
CA GLU A 27 9.57 -8.31 7.25
C GLU A 27 9.60 -7.65 8.63
N ASP A 28 9.02 -6.46 8.76
CA ASP A 28 8.93 -5.71 10.01
C ASP A 28 8.15 -6.51 11.06
N ASN A 29 7.02 -7.10 10.69
CA ASN A 29 6.23 -7.93 11.60
C ASN A 29 6.96 -9.23 11.97
N ALA A 30 7.67 -9.85 11.03
CA ALA A 30 8.48 -11.04 11.32
C ALA A 30 9.59 -10.73 12.33
N GLU A 31 10.22 -9.55 12.24
CA GLU A 31 11.22 -9.09 13.19
C GLU A 31 10.61 -8.79 14.56
N ILE A 32 9.54 -7.98 14.61
CA ILE A 32 8.87 -7.55 15.84
C ILE A 32 8.35 -8.76 16.64
N PHE A 33 7.76 -9.74 15.96
CA PHE A 33 7.13 -10.90 16.59
C PHE A 33 8.01 -12.16 16.60
N GLY A 34 9.23 -12.09 16.07
CA GLY A 34 10.16 -13.21 16.02
C GLY A 34 9.64 -14.42 15.23
N TRP A 35 9.01 -14.18 14.08
CA TRP A 35 8.48 -15.26 13.26
C TRP A 35 9.59 -16.17 12.71
N SER A 36 9.36 -17.48 12.77
CA SER A 36 10.21 -18.44 12.07
C SER A 36 10.07 -18.27 10.55
N ALA A 37 11.06 -18.76 9.79
CA ALA A 37 11.02 -18.74 8.33
C ALA A 37 9.74 -19.39 7.76
N GLN A 38 9.26 -20.47 8.41
CA GLN A 38 8.01 -21.13 8.02
C GLN A 38 6.78 -20.27 8.33
N GLN A 39 6.72 -19.65 9.51
CA GLN A 39 5.62 -18.75 9.87
C GLN A 39 5.56 -17.56 8.90
N LYS A 40 6.70 -16.94 8.61
CA LYS A 40 6.81 -15.82 7.66
C LYS A 40 6.28 -16.22 6.27
N LEU A 41 6.66 -17.39 5.76
CA LEU A 41 6.15 -17.90 4.48
C LEU A 41 4.64 -18.17 4.53
N ILE A 42 4.13 -18.83 5.56
CA ILE A 42 2.69 -19.14 5.69
C ILE A 42 1.87 -17.85 5.74
N ILE A 43 2.31 -16.87 6.54
CA ILE A 43 1.62 -15.59 6.69
C ILE A 43 1.64 -14.80 5.38
N ALA A 44 2.81 -14.72 4.72
CA ALA A 44 2.94 -14.09 3.41
C ALA A 44 1.95 -14.69 2.39
N ARG A 45 1.88 -16.02 2.28
CA ARG A 45 0.93 -16.69 1.38
C ARG A 45 -0.54 -16.38 1.72
N ARG A 46 -0.89 -16.33 3.00
CA ARG A 46 -2.27 -16.03 3.48
C ARG A 46 -2.65 -14.56 3.40
N SER A 47 -1.68 -13.67 3.16
CA SER A 47 -1.92 -12.24 2.96
C SER A 47 -2.27 -11.90 1.51
N LEU A 48 -1.99 -12.79 0.56
CA LEU A 48 -2.36 -12.60 -0.84
C LEU A 48 -3.85 -12.89 -1.03
N ILE A 49 -4.54 -11.98 -1.71
CA ILE A 49 -5.97 -12.07 -2.04
C ILE A 49 -6.17 -11.69 -3.52
N GLY A 50 -7.38 -11.88 -4.05
CA GLY A 50 -7.74 -11.39 -5.38
C GLY A 50 -6.79 -11.90 -6.47
N THR A 51 -6.30 -10.99 -7.33
CA THR A 51 -5.43 -11.31 -8.46
C THR A 51 -4.08 -11.89 -8.03
N ALA A 52 -3.49 -11.41 -6.93
CA ALA A 52 -2.27 -11.98 -6.36
C ALA A 52 -2.46 -13.42 -5.85
N GLU A 53 -3.63 -13.75 -5.30
CA GLU A 53 -3.94 -15.13 -4.89
C GLU A 53 -4.13 -16.05 -6.10
N LEU A 54 -4.78 -15.57 -7.16
CA LEU A 54 -4.92 -16.32 -8.42
C LEU A 54 -3.56 -16.61 -9.05
N TRP A 55 -2.68 -15.62 -9.09
CA TRP A 55 -1.31 -15.79 -9.55
C TRP A 55 -0.55 -16.83 -8.70
N LEU A 56 -0.64 -16.76 -7.38
CA LEU A 56 0.01 -17.74 -6.50
C LEU A 56 -0.46 -19.18 -6.77
N LYS A 57 -1.73 -19.37 -7.16
CA LYS A 57 -2.30 -20.68 -7.51
C LYS A 57 -1.82 -21.22 -8.86
N SER A 58 -1.44 -20.34 -9.80
CA SER A 58 -0.87 -20.76 -11.09
C SER A 58 0.63 -21.09 -11.02
N GLU A 59 1.31 -20.61 -9.98
CA GLU A 59 2.76 -20.81 -9.81
C GLU A 59 3.13 -22.15 -9.18
N LYS A 60 4.40 -22.54 -9.36
CA LYS A 60 4.98 -23.65 -8.59
C LYS A 60 5.05 -23.28 -7.10
N ALA A 61 4.96 -24.27 -6.23
CA ALA A 61 5.05 -24.04 -4.79
C ALA A 61 6.43 -23.46 -4.39
N PHE A 62 6.43 -22.21 -3.93
CA PHE A 62 7.59 -21.56 -3.32
C PHE A 62 7.95 -22.19 -1.97
N LYS A 63 9.23 -22.50 -1.77
CA LYS A 63 9.74 -23.19 -0.56
C LYS A 63 10.27 -22.24 0.49
N SER A 64 10.53 -20.98 0.13
CA SER A 64 10.97 -19.93 1.03
C SER A 64 10.21 -18.62 0.81
N TYR A 65 10.23 -17.77 1.83
CA TYR A 65 9.67 -16.42 1.71
C TYR A 65 10.42 -15.59 0.67
N ASP A 66 11.75 -15.71 0.57
CA ASP A 66 12.53 -14.90 -0.37
C ASP A 66 12.26 -15.29 -1.84
N GLU A 67 12.04 -16.57 -2.12
CA GLU A 67 11.56 -17.03 -3.44
C GLU A 67 10.20 -16.40 -3.78
N LEU A 68 9.25 -16.46 -2.84
CA LEU A 68 7.92 -15.88 -3.02
C LEU A 68 8.00 -14.36 -3.22
N LYS A 69 8.74 -13.64 -2.37
CA LYS A 69 8.93 -12.19 -2.46
C LYS A 69 9.49 -11.78 -3.81
N THR A 70 10.57 -12.43 -4.24
CA THR A 70 11.24 -12.12 -5.51
C THR A 70 10.32 -12.35 -6.71
N ALA A 71 9.59 -13.47 -6.73
CA ALA A 71 8.64 -13.76 -7.79
C ALA A 71 7.46 -12.78 -7.80
N LEU A 72 6.93 -12.44 -6.62
CA LEU A 72 5.80 -11.53 -6.47
C LEU A 72 6.14 -10.11 -6.91
N GLN A 73 7.31 -9.58 -6.52
CA GLN A 73 7.77 -8.25 -6.95
C GLN A 73 8.06 -8.19 -8.46
N LYS A 74 8.39 -9.33 -9.08
CA LYS A 74 8.56 -9.41 -10.54
C LYS A 74 7.21 -9.38 -11.27
N GLU A 75 6.22 -10.09 -10.75
CA GLU A 75 4.87 -10.13 -11.33
C GLU A 75 4.10 -8.83 -11.12
N PHE A 76 4.17 -8.30 -9.90
CA PHE A 76 3.47 -7.09 -9.47
C PHE A 76 4.50 -5.99 -9.14
N PRO A 77 5.23 -5.47 -10.14
CA PRO A 77 6.24 -4.47 -9.89
C PRO A 77 5.63 -3.22 -9.29
N ASP A 78 6.42 -2.52 -8.48
CA ASP A 78 6.06 -1.24 -7.87
C ASP A 78 5.84 -0.10 -8.88
N THR A 79 5.83 -0.38 -10.18
CA THR A 79 5.77 0.59 -11.26
C THR A 79 4.43 1.29 -11.30
N LEU A 80 4.27 2.28 -10.42
CA LEU A 80 3.67 3.53 -10.81
C LEU A 80 4.83 4.42 -11.21
N ASN A 81 4.91 4.75 -12.50
CA ASN A 81 5.88 5.74 -12.92
C ASN A 81 5.55 7.10 -12.27
N SER A 82 6.53 7.99 -12.14
CA SER A 82 6.35 9.29 -11.47
C SER A 82 5.13 10.06 -12.00
N LYS A 83 4.88 9.98 -13.32
CA LYS A 83 3.72 10.61 -13.97
C LYS A 83 2.40 10.02 -13.49
N GLU A 84 2.27 8.70 -13.39
CA GLU A 84 1.06 8.05 -12.87
C GLU A 84 0.79 8.43 -11.41
N MET A 85 1.84 8.60 -10.59
CA MET A 85 1.69 9.08 -9.22
C MET A 85 1.24 10.53 -9.16
N HIS A 86 1.78 11.40 -10.02
CA HIS A 86 1.32 12.78 -10.15
C HIS A 86 -0.16 12.84 -10.57
N GLU A 87 -0.56 12.07 -11.58
CA GLU A 87 -1.95 12.00 -12.06
C GLU A 87 -2.89 11.45 -10.98
N PHE A 88 -2.48 10.38 -10.29
CA PHE A 88 -3.26 9.78 -9.21
C PHE A 88 -3.45 10.77 -8.05
N MET A 89 -2.38 11.38 -7.54
CA MET A 89 -2.45 12.36 -6.44
C MET A 89 -3.24 13.61 -6.85
N ALA A 90 -3.14 14.07 -8.09
CA ALA A 90 -3.93 15.21 -8.58
C ALA A 90 -5.44 14.90 -8.64
N SER A 91 -5.80 13.68 -9.03
CA SER A 91 -7.19 13.23 -9.14
C SER A 91 -7.85 12.92 -7.79
N ARG A 92 -7.06 12.63 -6.76
CA ARG A 92 -7.55 12.25 -5.44
C ARG A 92 -8.05 13.48 -4.68
N LYS A 93 -9.38 13.58 -4.52
CA LYS A 93 -10.05 14.64 -3.74
C LYS A 93 -10.58 14.10 -2.42
N LYS A 94 -10.62 14.92 -1.37
CA LYS A 94 -11.18 14.55 -0.06
C LYS A 94 -12.64 14.08 -0.23
N ARG A 95 -12.94 12.88 0.25
CA ARG A 95 -14.29 12.31 0.24
C ARG A 95 -15.13 12.85 1.40
N LYS A 96 -16.45 12.70 1.31
CA LYS A 96 -17.40 13.17 2.34
C LYS A 96 -17.36 12.32 3.61
N ASP A 97 -17.01 11.04 3.47
CA ASP A 97 -16.96 10.02 4.52
C ASP A 97 -15.62 9.94 5.26
N GLU A 98 -14.61 10.72 4.86
CA GLU A 98 -13.32 10.79 5.55
C GLU A 98 -13.09 12.16 6.21
N THR A 99 -12.37 12.18 7.33
CA THR A 99 -11.91 13.43 7.96
C THR A 99 -10.77 14.07 7.15
N VAL A 100 -10.54 15.37 7.35
CA VAL A 100 -9.40 16.08 6.74
C VAL A 100 -8.07 15.43 7.15
N TYR A 101 -7.96 15.01 8.41
CA TYR A 101 -6.75 14.39 8.92
C TYR A 101 -6.48 13.01 8.29
N GLN A 102 -7.52 12.17 8.13
CA GLN A 102 -7.39 10.90 7.40
C GLN A 102 -6.93 11.12 5.95
N TYR A 103 -7.57 12.07 5.25
CA TYR A 103 -7.18 12.45 3.89
C TYR A 103 -5.72 12.91 3.81
N MET A 104 -5.29 13.79 4.73
CA MET A 104 -3.90 14.27 4.82
C MET A 104 -2.92 13.11 5.01
N LEU A 105 -3.21 12.17 5.92
CA LEU A 105 -2.33 11.02 6.16
C LEU A 105 -2.23 10.12 4.93
N ILE A 106 -3.33 9.86 4.24
CA ILE A 106 -3.34 9.08 2.99
C ILE A 106 -2.47 9.75 1.92
N MET A 107 -2.66 11.05 1.69
CA MET A 107 -1.89 11.80 0.68
C MET A 107 -0.40 11.92 1.03
N LYS A 108 -0.06 12.08 2.32
CA LYS A 108 1.33 12.07 2.80
C LYS A 108 2.00 10.72 2.54
N GLU A 109 1.27 9.64 2.77
CA GLU A 109 1.75 8.28 2.56
C GLU A 109 2.00 8.01 1.06
N LEU A 110 1.09 8.45 0.18
CA LEU A 110 1.27 8.41 -1.28
C LEU A 110 2.50 9.21 -1.75
N GLY A 111 2.69 10.44 -1.23
CA GLY A 111 3.83 11.27 -1.59
C GLY A 111 5.17 10.65 -1.22
N LYS A 112 5.26 10.05 -0.02
CA LYS A 112 6.46 9.31 0.41
C LYS A 112 6.78 8.14 -0.52
N ARG A 113 5.77 7.37 -0.93
CA ARG A 113 5.97 6.25 -1.86
C ARG A 113 6.41 6.69 -3.24
N ALA A 114 5.87 7.79 -3.73
CA ALA A 114 6.31 8.42 -4.98
C ALA A 114 7.73 9.02 -4.88
N LYS A 115 8.35 9.00 -3.69
CA LYS A 115 9.60 9.71 -3.37
C LYS A 115 9.51 11.20 -3.71
N PHE A 116 8.31 11.77 -3.60
CA PHE A 116 8.11 13.19 -3.79
C PHE A 116 8.63 13.96 -2.58
N PRO A 117 9.24 15.13 -2.80
CA PRO A 117 9.49 16.07 -1.72
C PRO A 117 8.19 16.41 -0.99
N ASP A 118 8.27 16.64 0.33
CA ASP A 118 7.09 16.93 1.16
C ASP A 118 6.25 18.10 0.62
N TYR A 119 6.88 19.14 0.07
CA TYR A 119 6.17 20.30 -0.48
C TYR A 119 5.28 19.95 -1.68
N ILE A 120 5.66 18.97 -2.49
CA ILE A 120 4.83 18.47 -3.61
C ILE A 120 3.59 17.76 -3.07
N ALA A 121 3.77 16.90 -2.06
CA ALA A 121 2.66 16.21 -1.41
C ALA A 121 1.70 17.20 -0.72
N ILE A 122 2.25 18.24 -0.07
CA ILE A 122 1.47 19.32 0.55
C ILE A 122 0.61 20.05 -0.49
N GLN A 123 1.17 20.37 -1.66
CA GLN A 123 0.40 21.03 -2.73
C GLN A 123 -0.80 20.18 -3.15
N TYR A 124 -0.62 18.87 -3.36
CA TYR A 124 -1.74 17.97 -3.67
C TYR A 124 -2.76 17.84 -2.55
N ILE A 125 -2.33 17.89 -1.28
CA ILE A 125 -3.24 17.91 -0.14
C ILE A 125 -4.14 19.14 -0.20
N ILE A 126 -3.54 20.33 -0.40
CA ILE A 126 -4.27 21.60 -0.49
C ILE A 126 -5.25 21.56 -1.67
N ASP A 127 -4.77 21.22 -2.87
CA ASP A 127 -5.57 21.20 -4.10
C ASP A 127 -6.71 20.17 -4.08
N GLY A 128 -6.59 19.14 -3.23
CA GLY A 128 -7.57 18.07 -3.13
C GLY A 128 -8.64 18.29 -2.06
N ILE A 129 -8.51 19.33 -1.23
CA ILE A 129 -9.56 19.77 -0.31
C ILE A 129 -10.35 20.84 -1.06
N SER A 130 -11.55 20.48 -1.54
CA SER A 130 -12.50 21.47 -2.01
C SER A 130 -12.85 22.37 -0.83
N ASP A 131 -12.71 23.69 -0.97
CA ASP A 131 -13.25 24.65 -0.03
C ASP A 131 -14.69 24.25 0.24
N TYR A 132 -14.98 23.81 1.46
CA TYR A 132 -16.36 23.84 1.92
C TYR A 132 -16.68 25.33 2.00
N GLU A 133 -17.33 25.84 0.95
CA GLU A 133 -18.23 26.99 0.96
C GLU A 133 -19.24 26.79 2.10
N SER A 134 -18.79 26.98 3.33
CA SER A 134 -19.59 26.93 4.56
C SER A 134 -19.16 27.98 5.57
N ASN A 135 -18.18 28.83 5.22
CA ASN A 135 -17.87 30.07 5.95
C ASN A 135 -18.31 31.33 5.18
N LYS A 136 -19.32 31.23 4.30
CA LYS A 136 -20.05 32.37 3.73
C LYS A 136 -21.55 32.37 4.08
N ALA A 137 -21.92 31.71 5.18
CA ALA A 137 -23.26 31.85 5.73
C ALA A 137 -23.22 32.80 6.94
N ILE A 138 -23.73 34.02 6.67
CA ILE A 138 -24.13 35.13 7.56
C ILE A 138 -23.01 36.06 8.02
#